data_AF-A0A3M0VYJ0-F1
#
_entry.id   AF-A0A3M0VYJ0-F1
#
_cell.length_a   1.000
_cell.length_b   1.000
_cell.length_c   1.000
_cell.angle_alpha   90.00
_cell.angle_beta   90.00
_cell.angle_gamma   90.00
#
_symmetry.space_group_name_H-M   'P 1'
#
loop_
_entity.id
_entity.type
_entity.pdbx_description
1 polymer ?
#
loop_
_entity_poly.entity_id
_entity_poly.type
_entity_poly.pdbx_seq_one_letter_code
_entity_poly.pdbx_strand_id
1 'polypeptide(L)'
;MEAAVRAVLKQEPGFPTRDIDIVTCASALGNLLRFVCGIEKDFRIILASVGTTVFLLRRENSPTTLIPDVRGYGHTFPEEYTTWESEVKNSVSHQRIIQYRFGGFNLLVRFEVDGYEPREDVTEALEPRVPDENKLISSLSTASIFEIKTRSVGKRDRHEIDIQDFIPRLWVSQISRLVLAYHDQGLFDENISIRDMGPDITEWEAKNAAELSGLASLLNELVQISRDSETSLEICRSGTGPLEIRRLAIDGVEAPPSRLREAWAGMRQPEGEDL
;
A
#
# COMPACT_ATOMS: atom_id res chain seq x y z
N MET A 1 0.21 10.43 -2.32
CA MET A 1 -0.97 9.93 -3.08
C MET A 1 -1.11 10.65 -4.40
N GLU A 2 -0.99 11.97 -4.42
CA GLU A 2 -1.08 12.80 -5.63
C GLU A 2 -0.32 12.23 -6.85
N ALA A 3 0.98 11.94 -6.72
CA ALA A 3 1.78 11.39 -7.82
C ALA A 3 1.22 10.07 -8.38
N ALA A 4 0.59 9.22 -7.55
CA ALA A 4 -0.01 7.98 -7.99
C ALA A 4 -1.29 8.22 -8.79
N VAL A 5 -2.13 9.16 -8.37
CA VAL A 5 -3.34 9.54 -9.13
C VAL A 5 -2.96 10.15 -10.47
N ARG A 6 -1.95 11.05 -10.48
CA ARG A 6 -1.40 11.62 -11.73
C ARG A 6 -0.87 10.53 -12.66
N ALA A 7 -0.13 9.56 -12.12
CA ALA A 7 0.38 8.42 -12.89
C ALA A 7 -0.74 7.59 -13.53
N VAL A 8 -1.81 7.26 -12.79
CA VAL A 8 -2.97 6.53 -13.33
C VAL A 8 -3.60 7.30 -14.49
N LEU A 9 -3.90 8.57 -14.30
CA LEU A 9 -4.56 9.40 -15.33
C LEU A 9 -3.67 9.63 -16.56
N LYS A 10 -2.34 9.61 -16.39
CA LYS A 10 -1.38 9.78 -17.49
C LYS A 10 -1.12 8.48 -18.25
N GLN A 11 -1.02 7.35 -17.55
CA GLN A 11 -0.77 6.03 -18.15
C GLN A 11 -2.02 5.48 -18.82
N GLU A 12 -3.19 5.74 -18.24
CA GLU A 12 -4.47 5.28 -18.76
C GLU A 12 -5.51 6.42 -18.70
N PRO A 13 -5.54 7.33 -19.69
CA PRO A 13 -6.46 8.46 -19.70
C PRO A 13 -7.95 8.07 -19.69
N GLY A 14 -8.27 6.85 -20.12
CA GLY A 14 -9.61 6.28 -20.11
C GLY A 14 -9.95 5.48 -18.84
N PHE A 15 -9.09 5.51 -17.81
CA PHE A 15 -9.27 4.73 -16.59
C PHE A 15 -10.63 5.04 -15.95
N PRO A 16 -11.45 4.03 -15.60
CA PRO A 16 -12.81 4.22 -15.11
C PRO A 16 -12.81 4.65 -13.63
N THR A 17 -12.38 5.88 -13.35
CA THR A 17 -12.24 6.42 -11.99
C THR A 17 -13.52 6.34 -11.15
N ARG A 18 -14.69 6.43 -11.79
CA ARG A 18 -16.01 6.38 -11.13
C ARG A 18 -16.37 5.00 -10.59
N ASP A 19 -15.74 3.95 -11.10
CA ASP A 19 -15.94 2.57 -10.67
C ASP A 19 -15.08 2.22 -9.45
N ILE A 20 -14.20 3.14 -9.02
CA ILE A 20 -13.36 2.99 -7.83
C ILE A 20 -14.07 3.59 -6.61
N ASP A 21 -14.31 2.75 -5.61
CA ASP A 21 -14.93 3.17 -4.35
C ASP A 21 -13.91 3.80 -3.39
N ILE A 22 -12.72 3.21 -3.30
CA ILE A 22 -11.70 3.60 -2.31
C ILE A 22 -10.33 3.72 -2.98
N VAL A 23 -9.66 4.87 -2.79
CA VAL A 23 -8.24 5.04 -3.13
C VAL A 23 -7.44 5.16 -1.85
N THR A 24 -6.43 4.31 -1.67
CA THR A 24 -5.63 4.27 -0.43
C THR A 24 -4.17 3.86 -0.70
N CYS A 25 -3.36 3.85 0.35
CA CYS A 25 -2.04 3.22 0.31
C CYS A 25 -1.96 2.04 1.28
N ALA A 26 -1.04 1.12 1.02
CA ALA A 26 -0.88 -0.07 1.86
C ALA A 26 -0.61 0.26 3.33
N SER A 27 0.07 1.37 3.61
CA SER A 27 0.29 1.82 4.99
C SER A 27 -1.00 2.27 5.69
N ALA A 28 -1.89 2.99 4.99
CA ALA A 28 -3.15 3.44 5.58
C ALA A 28 -4.09 2.27 5.81
N LEU A 29 -4.27 1.41 4.80
CA LEU A 29 -5.09 0.21 4.92
C LEU A 29 -4.54 -0.76 5.97
N GLY A 30 -3.21 -0.97 6.00
CA GLY A 30 -2.55 -1.78 7.01
C GLY A 30 -2.69 -1.23 8.43
N ASN A 31 -2.84 0.08 8.62
CA ASN A 31 -3.10 0.66 9.94
C ASN A 31 -4.54 0.43 10.41
N LEU A 32 -5.51 0.48 9.49
CA LEU A 32 -6.89 0.08 9.80
C LEU A 32 -6.98 -1.42 10.12
N LEU A 33 -6.24 -2.25 9.39
CA LEU A 33 -6.11 -3.68 9.70
C LEU A 33 -5.52 -3.91 11.11
N ARG A 34 -4.43 -3.20 11.46
CA ARG A 34 -3.89 -3.24 12.83
C ARG A 34 -4.91 -2.85 13.89
N PHE A 35 -5.76 -1.87 13.60
CA PHE A 35 -6.83 -1.48 14.53
C PHE A 35 -7.82 -2.61 14.78
N VAL A 36 -8.34 -3.26 13.74
CA VAL A 36 -9.31 -4.35 13.93
C VAL A 36 -8.67 -5.60 14.55
N CYS A 37 -7.37 -5.81 14.36
CA CYS A 37 -6.61 -6.85 15.05
C CYS A 37 -6.21 -6.49 16.49
N GLY A 38 -6.56 -5.31 17.00
CA GLY A 38 -6.19 -4.87 18.35
C GLY A 38 -4.70 -4.55 18.54
N ILE A 39 -3.93 -4.43 17.46
CA ILE A 39 -2.49 -4.16 17.50
C ILE A 39 -2.26 -2.68 17.81
N GLU A 40 -1.46 -2.39 18.84
CA GLU A 40 -1.12 -1.02 19.26
C GLU A 40 -0.39 -0.27 18.13
N LYS A 41 -0.98 0.85 17.67
CA LYS A 41 -0.32 1.72 16.68
C LYS A 41 -0.98 3.08 16.59
N ASP A 42 -0.16 4.12 16.71
CA ASP A 42 -0.56 5.49 16.39
C ASP A 42 -0.65 5.69 14.87
N PHE A 43 -1.74 6.31 14.41
CA PHE A 43 -1.86 6.74 13.03
C PHE A 43 -2.90 7.83 12.84
N ARG A 44 -2.77 8.54 11.71
CA ARG A 44 -3.72 9.53 11.22
C ARG A 44 -4.00 9.31 9.74
N ILE A 45 -5.27 9.35 9.38
CA ILE A 45 -5.75 9.15 8.00
C ILE A 45 -6.78 10.23 7.70
N ILE A 46 -6.61 10.93 6.58
CA ILE A 46 -7.61 11.85 6.07
C ILE A 46 -8.59 11.06 5.20
N LEU A 47 -9.88 11.27 5.43
CA LEU A 47 -10.98 10.84 4.58
C LEU A 47 -11.39 12.02 3.70
N ALA A 48 -11.31 11.85 2.38
CA ALA A 48 -11.74 12.87 1.43
C ALA A 48 -12.61 12.27 0.33
N SER A 49 -13.84 12.77 0.21
CA SER A 49 -14.77 12.38 -0.84
C SER A 49 -14.50 13.16 -2.13
N VAL A 50 -14.37 12.45 -3.24
CA VAL A 50 -14.15 13.00 -4.59
C VAL A 50 -15.06 12.27 -5.58
N GLY A 51 -16.15 12.93 -5.97
CA GLY A 51 -17.20 12.24 -6.74
C GLY A 51 -17.78 11.08 -5.93
N THR A 52 -17.75 9.87 -6.48
CA THR A 52 -18.20 8.63 -5.82
C THR A 52 -17.12 7.94 -4.98
N THR A 53 -15.86 8.36 -5.14
CA THR A 53 -14.67 7.73 -4.53
C THR A 53 -14.32 8.38 -3.20
N VAL A 54 -13.94 7.56 -2.21
CA VAL A 54 -13.37 8.01 -0.93
C VAL A 54 -11.86 7.77 -0.93
N PHE A 55 -11.09 8.83 -0.69
CA PHE A 55 -9.64 8.77 -0.56
C PHE A 55 -9.26 8.61 0.91
N LEU A 56 -8.48 7.57 1.21
CA LEU A 56 -7.84 7.34 2.51
C LEU A 56 -6.38 7.77 2.44
N LEU A 57 -6.10 8.99 2.89
CA LEU A 57 -4.79 9.60 2.74
C LEU A 57 -4.03 9.52 4.05
N ARG A 58 -2.94 8.75 4.05
CA ARG A 58 -2.03 8.70 5.19
C ARG A 58 -1.51 10.10 5.52
N ARG A 59 -1.68 10.53 6.76
CA ARG A 59 -1.06 11.74 7.31
C ARG A 59 0.09 11.35 8.23
N GLU A 60 1.30 11.48 7.73
CA GLU A 60 2.50 11.19 8.52
C GLU A 60 2.87 12.34 9.46
N ASN A 61 3.64 12.01 10.48
CA ASN A 61 4.44 13.00 11.19
C ASN A 61 5.50 13.56 10.21
N SER A 62 6.03 14.76 10.49
CA SER A 62 7.00 15.40 9.61
C SER A 62 8.14 14.43 9.24
N PRO A 63 8.55 14.33 7.97
CA PRO A 63 9.67 13.49 7.55
C PRO A 63 11.01 13.91 8.19
N THR A 64 11.06 15.09 8.83
CA THR A 64 12.21 15.57 9.62
C THR A 64 12.25 15.04 11.05
N THR A 65 11.22 14.31 11.51
CA THR A 65 11.25 13.67 12.82
C THR A 65 12.22 12.49 12.78
N LEU A 66 13.46 12.74 13.15
CA LEU A 66 14.45 11.70 13.43
C LEU A 66 13.92 10.83 14.57
N ILE A 67 13.91 9.51 14.37
CA ILE A 67 13.74 8.57 15.47
C ILE A 67 15.13 8.45 16.12
N PRO A 68 15.35 9.02 17.32
CA PRO A 68 16.63 8.92 17.98
C PRO A 68 17.02 7.45 18.16
N ASP A 69 18.31 7.15 17.97
CA ASP A 69 18.92 5.83 18.16
C ASP A 69 18.57 4.71 17.15
N VAL A 70 17.94 5.02 16.01
CA VAL A 70 17.78 4.03 14.94
C VAL A 70 19.07 3.89 14.13
N ARG A 71 19.84 2.85 14.40
CA ARG A 71 20.86 2.32 13.47
C ARG A 71 20.21 1.21 12.65
N GLY A 72 19.75 1.56 11.44
CA GLY A 72 19.14 0.62 10.51
C GLY A 72 20.03 0.36 9.31
N TYR A 73 20.29 -0.90 8.99
CA TYR A 73 20.96 -1.33 7.75
C TYR A 73 19.95 -1.69 6.64
N GLY A 74 18.68 -1.28 6.82
CA GLY A 74 17.57 -1.74 5.98
C GLY A 74 17.48 -1.13 4.59
N HIS A 75 18.13 0.01 4.36
CA HIS A 75 18.18 0.66 3.04
C HIS A 75 19.44 0.28 2.25
N THR A 76 20.55 0.05 2.94
CA THR A 76 21.82 -0.33 2.32
C THR A 76 21.73 -1.66 1.57
N PHE A 77 20.96 -2.64 2.08
CA PHE A 77 20.84 -3.92 1.38
C PHE A 77 20.09 -3.81 0.05
N PRO A 78 18.87 -3.23 -0.04
CA PRO A 78 18.26 -2.94 -1.34
C PRO A 78 19.18 -2.18 -2.30
N GLU A 79 19.91 -1.17 -1.82
CA GLU A 79 20.82 -0.36 -2.65
C GLU A 79 21.97 -1.19 -3.26
N GLU A 80 22.56 -2.11 -2.49
CA GLU A 80 23.69 -2.95 -2.94
C GLU A 80 23.26 -4.18 -3.74
N TYR A 81 22.08 -4.73 -3.46
CA TYR A 81 21.61 -6.02 -4.01
C TYR A 81 20.51 -5.88 -5.07
N THR A 82 20.13 -4.65 -5.43
CA THR A 82 19.22 -4.38 -6.56
C THR A 82 19.86 -3.40 -7.53
N THR A 83 19.32 -3.28 -8.73
CA THR A 83 19.81 -2.32 -9.72
C THR A 83 18.63 -1.63 -10.38
N TRP A 84 18.73 -0.31 -10.51
CA TRP A 84 17.77 0.44 -11.30
C TRP A 84 18.03 0.23 -12.80
N GLU A 85 16.95 0.09 -13.57
CA GLU A 85 17.03 0.22 -15.01
C GLU A 85 17.52 1.60 -15.43
N SER A 86 18.14 1.67 -16.61
CA SER A 86 18.82 2.88 -17.09
C SER A 86 17.91 4.11 -17.13
N GLU A 87 16.62 3.94 -17.44
CA GLU A 87 15.63 5.01 -17.57
C GLU A 87 15.21 5.61 -16.21
N VAL A 88 15.37 4.84 -15.12
CA VAL A 88 14.89 5.19 -13.78
C VAL A 88 16.02 5.29 -12.75
N LYS A 89 17.29 5.29 -13.18
CA LYS A 89 18.49 5.22 -12.32
C LYS A 89 18.62 6.31 -11.24
N ASN A 90 17.92 7.43 -11.38
CA ASN A 90 17.90 8.53 -10.41
C ASN A 90 16.60 8.57 -9.57
N SER A 91 15.81 7.49 -9.61
CA SER A 91 14.59 7.36 -8.83
C SER A 91 14.91 7.06 -7.37
N VAL A 92 14.06 7.55 -6.47
CA VAL A 92 14.21 7.32 -5.02
C VAL A 92 13.37 6.13 -4.52
N SER A 93 12.32 5.77 -5.26
CA SER A 93 11.43 4.66 -4.93
C SER A 93 10.67 4.20 -6.17
N HIS A 94 10.26 2.95 -6.21
CA HIS A 94 9.31 2.44 -7.20
C HIS A 94 7.97 2.21 -6.52
N GLN A 95 6.90 2.76 -7.10
CA GLN A 95 5.56 2.68 -6.52
C GLN A 95 4.67 1.88 -7.47
N ARG A 96 3.96 0.89 -6.93
CA ARG A 96 2.91 0.15 -7.65
C ARG A 96 1.54 0.63 -7.21
N ILE A 97 0.59 0.51 -8.13
CA ILE A 97 -0.82 0.79 -7.92
C ILE A 97 -1.55 -0.45 -8.42
N ILE A 98 -2.30 -1.10 -7.55
CA ILE A 98 -3.09 -2.29 -7.88
C ILE A 98 -4.56 -2.02 -7.63
N GLN A 99 -5.40 -2.70 -8.39
CA GLN A 99 -6.84 -2.70 -8.17
C GLN A 99 -7.28 -4.08 -7.71
N TYR A 100 -8.07 -4.15 -6.64
CA TYR A 100 -8.70 -5.38 -6.19
C TYR A 100 -10.00 -5.11 -5.44
N ARG A 101 -10.79 -6.16 -5.22
CA ARG A 101 -12.07 -6.07 -4.50
C ARG A 101 -11.91 -6.55 -3.06
N PHE A 102 -12.47 -5.81 -2.11
CA PHE A 102 -12.49 -6.20 -0.72
C PHE A 102 -13.69 -5.57 0.00
N GLY A 103 -14.39 -6.35 0.83
CA GLY A 103 -15.52 -5.85 1.63
C GLY A 103 -16.66 -5.22 0.80
N GLY A 104 -16.84 -5.66 -0.45
CA GLY A 104 -17.82 -5.09 -1.37
C GLY A 104 -17.37 -3.85 -2.13
N PHE A 105 -16.15 -3.35 -1.88
CA PHE A 105 -15.59 -2.16 -2.53
C PHE A 105 -14.57 -2.52 -3.60
N ASN A 106 -14.50 -1.70 -4.64
CA ASN A 106 -13.39 -1.66 -5.58
C ASN A 106 -12.29 -0.74 -5.03
N LEU A 107 -11.16 -1.32 -4.62
CA LEU A 107 -10.03 -0.60 -4.04
C LEU A 107 -8.96 -0.36 -5.10
N LEU A 108 -8.39 0.84 -5.06
CA LEU A 108 -7.13 1.18 -5.73
C LEU A 108 -6.07 1.45 -4.66
N VAL A 109 -5.07 0.58 -4.58
CA VAL A 109 -4.09 0.57 -3.49
C VAL A 109 -2.69 0.84 -4.02
N ARG A 110 -2.06 1.91 -3.52
CA ARG A 110 -0.67 2.25 -3.80
C ARG A 110 0.29 1.70 -2.74
N PHE A 111 1.43 1.17 -3.15
CA PHE A 111 2.51 0.80 -2.24
C PHE A 111 3.88 0.93 -2.91
N GLU A 112 4.91 1.01 -2.08
CA GLU A 112 6.29 0.94 -2.51
C GLU A 112 6.72 -0.51 -2.64
N VAL A 113 7.57 -0.78 -3.64
CA VAL A 113 8.13 -2.09 -3.92
C VAL A 113 9.65 -2.01 -3.87
N ASP A 114 10.27 -3.01 -3.24
CA ASP A 114 11.72 -3.05 -3.07
C ASP A 114 12.44 -3.56 -4.33
N GLY A 115 11.79 -4.37 -5.16
CA GLY A 115 12.32 -4.76 -6.46
C GLY A 115 11.43 -5.71 -7.23
N TYR A 116 11.90 -6.11 -8.41
CA TYR A 116 11.27 -7.14 -9.23
C TYR A 116 12.33 -8.05 -9.84
N GLU A 117 11.96 -9.30 -10.09
CA GLU A 117 12.79 -10.26 -10.80
C GLU A 117 12.27 -10.37 -12.25
N PRO A 118 13.08 -10.00 -13.27
CA PRO A 118 12.69 -10.17 -14.66
C PRO A 118 12.42 -11.66 -14.94
N ARG A 119 11.24 -11.99 -15.45
CA ARG A 119 10.96 -13.32 -15.99
C ARG A 119 11.17 -13.28 -17.49
N GLU A 120 12.00 -14.17 -18.02
CA GLU A 120 12.28 -14.27 -19.46
C GLU A 120 11.03 -14.70 -20.26
N ASP A 121 10.01 -15.27 -19.60
CA ASP A 121 8.79 -15.82 -20.23
C ASP A 121 7.71 -14.78 -20.63
N VAL A 122 7.94 -13.47 -20.52
CA VAL A 122 6.91 -12.45 -20.83
C VAL A 122 7.02 -11.92 -22.27
N THR A 123 7.64 -12.68 -23.18
CA THR A 123 7.69 -12.34 -24.62
C THR A 123 6.55 -12.90 -25.46
N GLU A 124 5.62 -13.69 -24.91
CA GLU A 124 4.50 -14.22 -25.70
C GLU A 124 3.10 -13.79 -25.19
N ALA A 125 2.42 -13.05 -26.08
CA ALA A 125 0.98 -12.85 -26.20
C ALA A 125 0.24 -12.09 -25.08
N LEU A 126 0.06 -10.79 -25.32
CA LEU A 126 -1.12 -10.02 -24.91
C LEU A 126 -2.37 -10.62 -25.58
N GLU A 127 -2.88 -11.74 -25.08
CA GLU A 127 -4.28 -12.11 -25.31
C GLU A 127 -5.08 -11.86 -24.02
N PRO A 128 -6.16 -11.06 -24.06
CA PRO A 128 -7.01 -10.84 -22.91
C PRO A 128 -7.74 -12.14 -22.58
N ARG A 129 -7.22 -12.89 -21.61
CA ARG A 129 -8.00 -13.94 -20.95
C ARG A 129 -9.16 -13.27 -20.23
N VAL A 130 -10.37 -13.65 -20.63
CA VAL A 130 -11.65 -13.27 -20.03
C VAL A 130 -11.52 -13.32 -18.49
N PRO A 131 -11.84 -12.24 -17.75
CA PRO A 131 -11.75 -12.24 -16.30
C PRO A 131 -12.77 -13.23 -15.72
N ASP A 132 -12.25 -14.23 -15.01
CA ASP A 132 -13.00 -14.98 -14.01
C ASP A 132 -13.28 -14.01 -12.86
N GLU A 133 -14.55 -13.77 -12.51
CA GLU A 133 -15.00 -12.72 -11.58
C GLU A 133 -14.39 -12.83 -10.16
N ASN A 134 -13.72 -13.95 -9.84
CA ASN A 134 -13.01 -14.20 -8.58
C ASN A 134 -11.48 -14.26 -8.69
N LYS A 135 -10.88 -13.94 -9.84
CA LYS A 135 -9.41 -13.82 -9.95
C LYS A 135 -8.99 -12.36 -10.02
N LEU A 136 -8.36 -11.93 -8.92
CA LEU A 136 -7.62 -10.68 -8.78
C LEU A 136 -6.99 -10.24 -10.10
N ILE A 137 -7.46 -9.09 -10.59
CA ILE A 137 -7.07 -8.49 -11.86
C ILE A 137 -5.54 -8.24 -11.82
N SER A 138 -4.83 -8.97 -12.69
CA SER A 138 -3.37 -8.93 -12.97
C SER A 138 -2.39 -9.58 -11.97
N SER A 139 -2.68 -10.82 -11.52
CA SER A 139 -1.69 -11.66 -10.81
C SER A 139 -0.33 -11.85 -11.54
N LEU A 140 -0.25 -11.54 -12.83
CA LEU A 140 0.98 -11.63 -13.61
C LEU A 140 2.00 -10.52 -13.28
N SER A 141 1.56 -9.35 -12.79
CA SER A 141 2.46 -8.21 -12.54
C SER A 141 2.97 -8.12 -11.10
N THR A 142 2.26 -8.71 -10.14
CA THR A 142 2.71 -8.78 -8.74
C THR A 142 3.52 -10.05 -8.45
N ALA A 143 3.44 -11.08 -9.30
CA ALA A 143 4.21 -12.30 -9.08
C ALA A 143 5.72 -12.16 -9.33
N SER A 144 6.15 -11.10 -10.04
CA SER A 144 7.57 -10.79 -10.27
C SER A 144 8.15 -9.80 -9.26
N ILE A 145 7.32 -9.05 -8.55
CA ILE A 145 7.79 -8.11 -7.52
C ILE A 145 8.05 -8.83 -6.20
N PHE A 146 8.96 -8.27 -5.41
CA PHE A 146 9.29 -8.80 -4.09
C PHE A 146 9.46 -7.68 -3.06
N GLU A 147 9.24 -8.04 -1.80
CA GLU A 147 9.58 -7.20 -0.64
C GLU A 147 10.90 -7.71 -0.04
N ILE A 148 11.79 -6.80 0.36
CA ILE A 148 13.03 -7.10 1.07
C ILE A 148 12.83 -6.81 2.56
N LYS A 149 13.32 -7.71 3.43
CA LYS A 149 13.47 -7.45 4.87
C LYS A 149 14.85 -7.88 5.36
N THR A 150 15.54 -6.94 6.00
CA THR A 150 16.87 -7.12 6.59
C THR A 150 16.81 -7.28 8.10
N ARG A 151 17.62 -8.18 8.68
CA ARG A 151 17.58 -8.49 10.12
C ARG A 151 18.91 -8.86 10.74
N SER A 152 19.11 -8.57 12.02
CA SER A 152 20.36 -8.89 12.70
C SER A 152 20.51 -10.39 13.01
N VAL A 153 21.68 -11.00 12.79
CA VAL A 153 22.01 -12.41 13.07
C VAL A 153 21.95 -12.72 14.58
N GLY A 154 22.21 -11.75 15.46
CA GLY A 154 21.97 -11.91 16.91
C GLY A 154 20.50 -12.18 17.29
N LYS A 155 19.57 -12.06 16.32
CA LYS A 155 18.15 -12.45 16.43
C LYS A 155 17.82 -13.71 15.61
N ARG A 156 18.82 -14.47 15.12
CA ARG A 156 18.62 -15.69 14.33
C ARG A 156 18.17 -16.86 15.22
N ASP A 157 18.72 -16.95 16.44
CA ASP A 157 18.40 -18.02 17.41
C ASP A 157 17.20 -17.69 18.30
N ARG A 158 16.80 -16.41 18.38
CA ARG A 158 15.48 -16.02 18.90
C ARG A 158 14.52 -16.13 17.74
N HIS A 159 13.59 -17.08 17.78
CA HIS A 159 12.49 -17.24 16.82
C HIS A 159 11.54 -16.02 16.71
N GLU A 160 11.96 -14.81 17.06
CA GLU A 160 11.15 -13.59 17.21
C GLU A 160 11.24 -12.67 15.99
N ILE A 161 11.17 -13.26 14.81
CA ILE A 161 10.46 -12.59 13.73
C ILE A 161 9.44 -13.59 13.30
N ASP A 162 8.25 -13.42 13.87
CA ASP A 162 7.13 -14.13 13.34
C ASP A 162 6.96 -13.59 11.93
N ILE A 163 7.21 -14.40 10.90
CA ILE A 163 6.96 -14.01 9.51
C ILE A 163 5.52 -13.49 9.37
N GLN A 164 4.63 -13.96 10.27
CA GLN A 164 3.28 -13.47 10.51
C GLN A 164 3.18 -11.96 10.75
N ASP A 165 4.21 -11.27 11.28
CA ASP A 165 4.24 -9.81 11.43
C ASP A 165 4.24 -9.07 10.08
N PHE A 166 4.74 -9.71 9.02
CA PHE A 166 4.82 -9.13 7.69
C PHE A 166 3.64 -9.53 6.80
N ILE A 167 3.02 -10.68 7.07
CA ILE A 167 1.91 -11.19 6.24
C ILE A 167 0.80 -10.16 6.06
N PRO A 168 0.34 -9.41 7.09
CA PRO A 168 -0.66 -8.36 6.90
C PRO A 168 -0.26 -7.32 5.85
N ARG A 169 1.02 -6.92 5.80
CA ARG A 169 1.52 -5.97 4.81
C ARG A 169 1.54 -6.60 3.42
N LEU A 170 2.02 -7.84 3.30
CA LEU A 170 2.09 -8.60 2.05
C LEU A 170 0.69 -8.88 1.47
N TRP A 171 -0.28 -9.21 2.33
CA TRP A 171 -1.68 -9.37 1.96
C TRP A 171 -2.27 -8.04 1.47
N VAL A 172 -2.03 -6.91 2.15
CA VAL A 172 -2.51 -5.61 1.66
C VAL A 172 -1.88 -5.21 0.32
N SER A 173 -0.58 -5.46 0.12
CA SER A 173 0.11 -5.12 -1.13
C SER A 173 0.00 -6.18 -2.23
N GLN A 174 -0.60 -7.34 -1.94
CA GLN A 174 -0.67 -8.49 -2.84
C GLN A 174 0.72 -8.93 -3.37
N ILE A 175 1.76 -8.76 -2.54
CA ILE A 175 3.13 -9.22 -2.83
C ILE A 175 3.30 -10.62 -2.24
N SER A 176 3.64 -11.60 -3.08
CA SER A 176 3.82 -12.99 -2.64
C SER A 176 5.28 -13.44 -2.54
N ARG A 177 6.27 -12.60 -2.90
CA ARG A 177 7.70 -12.91 -2.71
C ARG A 177 8.33 -12.06 -1.63
N LEU A 178 9.01 -12.72 -0.70
CA LEU A 178 9.78 -12.09 0.36
C LEU A 178 11.25 -12.50 0.25
N VAL A 179 12.14 -11.51 0.18
CA VAL A 179 13.58 -11.67 0.26
C VAL A 179 14.02 -11.31 1.67
N LEU A 180 14.50 -12.30 2.40
CA LEU A 180 15.02 -12.16 3.76
C LEU A 180 16.54 -12.20 3.75
N ALA A 181 17.15 -11.15 4.27
CA ALA A 181 18.59 -11.05 4.43
C ALA A 181 18.94 -10.86 5.91
N TYR A 182 19.88 -11.65 6.41
CA TYR A 182 20.39 -11.53 7.78
C TYR A 182 21.74 -10.82 7.76
N HIS A 183 22.05 -10.03 8.80
CA HIS A 183 23.31 -9.30 8.93
C HIS A 183 23.85 -9.34 10.35
N ASP A 184 25.15 -9.39 10.57
CA ASP A 184 25.73 -9.10 11.87
C ASP A 184 26.33 -7.69 11.86
N GLN A 185 25.73 -6.77 12.62
CA GLN A 185 26.15 -5.36 12.67
C GLN A 185 26.35 -4.68 11.30
N GLY A 186 25.57 -5.07 10.29
CA GLY A 186 25.61 -4.51 8.94
C GLY A 186 26.40 -5.36 7.93
N LEU A 187 27.11 -6.39 8.39
CA LEU A 187 27.72 -7.40 7.52
C LEU A 187 26.68 -8.46 7.18
N PHE A 188 26.19 -8.46 5.94
CA PHE A 188 25.17 -9.41 5.50
C PHE A 188 25.73 -10.83 5.32
N ASP A 189 24.95 -11.82 5.76
CA ASP A 189 25.18 -13.24 5.50
C ASP A 189 24.96 -13.49 4.00
N GLU A 190 25.80 -14.33 3.41
CA GLU A 190 25.65 -14.77 2.01
C GLU A 190 24.36 -15.57 1.79
N ASN A 191 23.78 -16.13 2.86
CA ASN A 191 22.53 -16.90 2.82
C ASN A 191 21.29 -15.98 2.78
N ILE A 192 21.04 -15.40 1.61
CA ILE A 192 19.79 -14.70 1.31
C ILE A 192 18.69 -15.74 1.07
N SER A 193 17.57 -15.61 1.78
CA SER A 193 16.42 -16.49 1.63
C SER A 193 15.35 -15.83 0.79
N ILE A 194 14.92 -16.49 -0.29
CA ILE A 194 13.79 -16.07 -1.11
C ILE A 194 12.64 -17.03 -0.81
N ARG A 195 11.52 -16.49 -0.34
CA ARG A 195 10.34 -17.27 0.03
C ARG A 195 9.14 -16.90 -0.83
N ASP A 196 8.45 -17.92 -1.31
CA ASP A 196 7.06 -17.78 -1.74
C ASP A 196 6.17 -17.75 -0.50
N MET A 197 5.51 -16.61 -0.31
CA MET A 197 4.61 -16.29 0.79
C MET A 197 3.15 -16.58 0.44
N GLY A 198 2.82 -17.00 -0.79
CA GLY A 198 1.45 -17.30 -1.21
C GLY A 198 0.72 -18.27 -0.26
N PRO A 199 1.32 -19.42 0.12
CA PRO A 199 0.71 -20.34 1.08
C PRO A 199 0.50 -19.72 2.46
N ASP A 200 1.51 -19.01 3.01
CA ASP A 200 1.42 -18.35 4.31
C ASP A 200 0.35 -17.24 4.33
N ILE A 201 0.23 -16.46 3.25
CA ILE A 201 -0.79 -15.41 3.08
C ILE A 201 -2.19 -16.03 3.06
N THR A 202 -2.36 -17.14 2.31
CA THR A 202 -3.65 -17.85 2.22
C THR A 202 -4.06 -18.42 3.57
N GLU A 203 -3.14 -19.04 4.29
CA GLU A 203 -3.40 -19.56 5.63
C GLU A 203 -3.71 -18.45 6.63
N TRP A 204 -2.97 -17.33 6.59
CA TRP A 204 -3.20 -16.17 7.43
C TRP A 204 -4.56 -15.55 7.16
N GLU A 205 -4.95 -15.38 5.89
CA GLU A 205 -6.26 -14.86 5.50
C GLU A 205 -7.40 -15.72 6.06
N ALA A 206 -7.29 -17.05 5.95
CA ALA A 206 -8.27 -17.97 6.51
C ALA A 206 -8.36 -17.87 8.04
N LYS A 207 -7.22 -17.72 8.73
CA LYS A 207 -7.17 -17.58 10.20
C LYS A 207 -7.69 -16.24 10.70
N ASN A 208 -7.57 -15.18 9.90
CA ASN A 208 -7.96 -13.81 10.27
C ASN A 208 -9.30 -13.38 9.63
N ALA A 209 -10.14 -14.33 9.20
CA ALA A 209 -11.39 -14.03 8.51
C ALA A 209 -12.34 -13.14 9.32
N ALA A 210 -12.34 -13.27 10.65
CA ALA A 210 -13.16 -12.44 11.54
C ALA A 210 -12.67 -10.98 11.56
N GLU A 211 -11.35 -10.78 11.68
CA GLU A 211 -10.69 -9.47 11.65
C GLU A 211 -10.86 -8.81 10.28
N LEU A 212 -10.74 -9.58 9.19
CA LEU A 212 -10.98 -9.10 7.82
C LEU A 212 -12.44 -8.71 7.62
N SER A 213 -13.39 -9.46 8.18
CA SER A 213 -14.80 -9.03 8.21
C SER A 213 -14.97 -7.74 9.02
N GLY A 214 -14.25 -7.57 10.13
CA GLY A 214 -14.22 -6.33 10.90
C GLY A 214 -13.66 -5.15 10.09
N LEU A 215 -12.60 -5.38 9.32
CA LEU A 215 -12.03 -4.37 8.41
C LEU A 215 -13.03 -3.97 7.33
N ALA A 216 -13.76 -4.93 6.74
CA ALA A 216 -14.79 -4.65 5.75
C ALA A 216 -15.91 -3.78 6.33
N SER A 217 -16.41 -4.11 7.53
CA SER A 217 -17.42 -3.31 8.24
C SER A 217 -16.91 -1.90 8.56
N LEU A 218 -15.67 -1.78 9.04
CA LEU A 218 -15.05 -0.50 9.32
C LEU A 218 -14.92 0.36 8.06
N LEU A 219 -14.46 -0.21 6.94
CA LEU A 219 -14.37 0.51 5.68
C LEU A 219 -15.75 0.99 5.21
N ASN A 220 -16.80 0.17 5.40
CA ASN A 220 -18.16 0.58 5.08
C ASN A 220 -18.60 1.80 5.89
N GLU A 221 -18.41 1.76 7.20
CA GLU A 221 -18.73 2.87 8.10
C GLU A 221 -17.96 4.14 7.74
N LEU A 222 -16.64 4.04 7.54
CA LEU A 222 -15.80 5.19 7.18
C LEU A 222 -16.19 5.79 5.82
N VAL A 223 -16.56 4.96 4.84
CA VAL A 223 -17.04 5.41 3.53
C VAL A 223 -18.36 6.16 3.67
N GLN A 224 -19.33 5.64 4.44
CA GLN A 224 -20.60 6.35 4.68
C GLN A 224 -20.37 7.68 5.39
N ILE A 225 -19.61 7.68 6.48
CA ILE A 225 -19.28 8.91 7.22
C ILE A 225 -18.59 9.95 6.33
N SER A 226 -17.66 9.51 5.46
CA SER A 226 -16.99 10.41 4.51
C SER A 226 -17.95 10.97 3.46
N ARG A 227 -18.91 10.18 2.98
CA ARG A 227 -19.90 10.60 1.97
C ARG A 227 -20.95 11.55 2.55
N ASP A 228 -21.33 11.36 3.81
CA ASP A 228 -22.29 12.21 4.53
C ASP A 228 -21.66 13.53 5.02
N SER A 229 -20.34 13.63 5.01
CA SER A 229 -19.62 14.83 5.45
C SER A 229 -19.42 15.83 4.32
N GLU A 230 -19.75 17.10 4.58
CA GLU A 230 -19.49 18.22 3.66
C GLU A 230 -17.99 18.52 3.49
N THR A 231 -17.18 18.18 4.50
CA THR A 231 -15.74 18.45 4.53
C THR A 231 -14.94 17.17 4.66
N SER A 232 -13.65 17.23 4.30
CA SER A 232 -12.72 16.14 4.64
C SER A 232 -12.64 15.94 6.15
N LEU A 233 -12.45 14.69 6.58
CA LEU A 233 -12.35 14.30 7.98
C LEU A 233 -10.95 13.74 8.26
N GLU A 234 -10.54 13.75 9.51
CA GLU A 234 -9.35 13.05 9.99
C GLU A 234 -9.76 11.96 10.98
N ILE A 235 -9.33 10.74 10.71
CA ILE A 235 -9.34 9.64 11.68
C ILE A 235 -8.00 9.62 12.40
N CYS A 236 -8.05 9.60 13.72
CA CYS A 236 -6.89 9.45 14.59
C CYS A 236 -7.03 8.20 15.46
N ARG A 237 -5.92 7.53 15.70
CA ARG A 237 -5.78 6.53 16.76
C ARG A 237 -4.51 6.79 17.55
N SER A 238 -4.59 6.66 18.87
CA SER A 238 -3.45 6.70 19.78
C SER A 238 -3.36 5.40 20.57
N GLY A 239 -2.23 4.72 20.47
CA GLY A 239 -1.92 3.45 21.12
C GLY A 239 -2.96 2.37 20.84
N THR A 240 -3.56 1.86 21.90
CA THR A 240 -4.65 0.88 21.89
C THR A 240 -6.04 1.53 21.98
N GLY A 241 -6.11 2.87 21.98
CA GLY A 241 -7.35 3.62 22.08
C GLY A 241 -8.30 3.44 20.89
N PRO A 242 -9.51 4.02 20.99
CA PRO A 242 -10.52 3.98 19.93
C PRO A 242 -10.07 4.78 18.70
N LEU A 243 -10.77 4.58 17.57
CA LEU A 243 -10.70 5.51 16.46
C LEU A 243 -11.52 6.76 16.79
N GLU A 244 -10.88 7.92 16.70
CA GLU A 244 -11.52 9.21 16.84
C GLU A 244 -11.67 9.86 15.46
N ILE A 245 -12.85 10.40 15.18
CA ILE A 245 -13.14 11.12 13.94
C ILE A 245 -13.21 12.61 14.26
N ARG A 246 -12.42 13.41 13.54
CA ARG A 246 -12.28 14.85 13.74
C ARG A 246 -12.57 15.57 12.42
N ARG A 247 -13.24 16.73 12.50
CA ARG A 247 -13.36 17.62 11.34
C ARG A 247 -12.03 18.34 11.13
N LEU A 248 -11.56 18.38 9.88
CA LEU A 248 -10.39 19.19 9.54
C LEU A 248 -10.80 20.67 9.49
N ALA A 249 -10.04 21.52 10.20
CA ALA A 249 -10.18 22.96 10.02
C ALA A 249 -9.81 23.31 8.56
N ILE A 250 -10.56 24.22 7.97
CA ILE A 250 -10.56 24.58 6.53
C ILE A 250 -9.16 25.02 6.03
N ASP A 251 -8.26 25.37 6.94
CA ASP A 251 -6.99 26.04 6.64
C ASP A 251 -5.82 25.08 6.30
N GLY A 252 -6.07 23.78 6.16
CA GLY A 252 -5.03 22.77 5.96
C GLY A 252 -5.27 21.88 4.75
N VAL A 253 -4.74 22.27 3.58
CA VAL A 253 -4.51 21.48 2.36
C VAL A 253 -5.57 20.41 2.08
N GLU A 254 -6.58 20.75 1.27
CA GLU A 254 -7.44 19.73 0.67
C GLU A 254 -6.59 18.73 -0.13
N ALA A 255 -6.73 17.45 0.20
CA ALA A 255 -6.00 16.38 -0.45
C ALA A 255 -7.01 15.34 -1.00
N PRO A 256 -6.88 14.91 -2.27
CA PRO A 256 -5.92 15.42 -3.27
C PRO A 256 -6.23 16.88 -3.71
N PRO A 257 -5.28 17.60 -4.33
CA PRO A 257 -5.49 18.99 -4.77
C PRO A 257 -6.69 19.15 -5.70
N SER A 258 -7.35 20.31 -5.68
CA SER A 258 -8.61 20.59 -6.41
C SER A 258 -8.60 20.17 -7.88
N ARG A 259 -7.54 20.50 -8.64
CA ARG A 259 -7.41 20.08 -10.04
C ARG A 259 -7.44 18.56 -10.23
N LEU A 260 -6.78 17.83 -9.33
CA LEU A 260 -6.75 16.38 -9.38
C LEU A 260 -8.10 15.77 -8.98
N ARG A 261 -8.84 16.44 -8.07
CA ARG A 261 -10.23 16.08 -7.74
C ARG A 261 -11.15 16.22 -8.95
N GLU A 262 -11.06 17.33 -9.67
CA GLU A 262 -11.84 17.59 -10.89
C GLU A 262 -11.54 16.57 -11.99
N ALA A 263 -10.26 16.30 -12.24
CA ALA A 263 -9.84 15.29 -13.21
C ALA A 263 -10.35 13.90 -12.81
N TRP A 264 -10.20 13.51 -11.55
CA TRP A 264 -10.71 12.23 -11.04
C TRP A 264 -12.22 12.09 -11.17
N ALA A 265 -12.99 13.14 -10.85
CA ALA A 265 -14.45 13.14 -10.96
C ALA A 265 -14.95 13.12 -12.43
N GLY A 266 -14.05 13.21 -13.41
CA GLY A 266 -14.39 13.31 -14.83
C GLY A 266 -14.98 14.67 -15.20
N MET A 267 -14.67 15.71 -14.43
CA MET A 267 -15.07 17.10 -14.71
C MET A 267 -14.08 17.81 -15.64
N ARG A 268 -12.92 17.19 -15.93
CA ARG A 268 -11.86 17.74 -16.78
C ARG A 268 -11.13 16.62 -17.52
N GLN A 269 -10.83 16.81 -18.80
CA GLN A 269 -9.93 15.91 -19.53
C GLN A 269 -8.48 16.14 -19.08
N PRO A 270 -7.65 15.10 -19.00
CA PRO A 270 -6.25 15.24 -18.63
C PRO A 270 -5.44 15.85 -19.79
N GLU A 271 -5.51 17.17 -19.97
CA GLU A 271 -4.69 17.89 -20.95
C GLU A 271 -3.62 18.75 -20.26
N GLY A 272 -2.36 18.50 -20.62
CA GLY A 272 -1.21 19.38 -20.33
C GLY A 272 -0.12 18.81 -19.41
N GLU A 273 1.10 19.37 -19.53
CA GLU A 273 2.29 19.04 -18.70
C GLU A 273 2.15 19.46 -17.21
N ASP A 274 1.05 20.13 -16.84
CA ASP A 274 0.74 20.60 -15.48
C ASP A 274 -0.13 19.62 -14.65
N LEU A 275 -0.36 18.41 -15.19
CA LEU A 275 -0.90 17.25 -14.47
C LEU A 275 0.19 16.39 -13.81
#